data_AF-A0A957N465-F1
#
_entry.id   AF-A0A957N465-F1
#
_cell.length_a   1.000
_cell.length_b   1.000
_cell.length_c   1.000
_cell.angle_alpha   90.00
_cell.angle_beta   90.00
_cell.angle_gamma   90.00
#
_symmetry.space_group_name_H-M   'P 1'
#
loop_
_entity.id
_entity.type
_entity.pdbx_description
1 polymer ?
#
loop_
_entity_poly.entity_id
_entity_poly.type
_entity_poly.pdbx_seq_one_letter_code
_entity_poly.pdbx_strand_id
1 'polypeptide(L)'
;MPQRITSGDWRKVAMMEDYRVERLSDILVERATWRVDAAASAAPSAAPVYICGQQVDQAGAGGFRLGLVLADRIVDKYFDADGAMLGMRVPICMPIESDGSHLRTVDLDLALWIGAEGQVTVINEDL
;
A
#
# COMPACT_ATOMS: atom_id res chain seq x y z
N MET A 1 -5.73 11.78 11.86
CA MET A 1 -6.80 12.49 11.12
C MET A 1 -7.10 11.57 9.96
N PRO A 2 -8.35 11.12 9.82
CA PRO A 2 -8.68 10.03 8.91
C PRO A 2 -8.24 10.34 7.48
N GLN A 3 -7.39 9.48 6.93
CA GLN A 3 -6.82 9.65 5.60
C GLN A 3 -7.73 9.01 4.55
N ARG A 4 -8.01 9.72 3.45
CA ARG A 4 -8.74 9.14 2.33
C ARG A 4 -7.81 8.25 1.51
N ILE A 5 -8.21 7.01 1.28
CA ILE A 5 -7.57 6.09 0.34
C ILE A 5 -8.35 6.14 -0.96
N THR A 6 -7.68 6.50 -2.06
CA THR A 6 -8.25 6.50 -3.41
C THR A 6 -7.37 5.67 -4.34
N SER A 7 -7.98 4.86 -5.19
CA SER A 7 -7.25 4.18 -6.27
C SER A 7 -6.49 5.18 -7.13
N GLY A 8 -5.22 4.93 -7.40
CA GLY A 8 -4.33 5.88 -8.08
C GLY A 8 -3.52 6.77 -7.15
N ASP A 9 -3.69 6.70 -5.83
CA ASP A 9 -2.89 7.50 -4.91
C ASP A 9 -1.40 7.16 -4.98
N TRP A 10 -1.05 5.88 -5.21
CA TRP A 10 0.35 5.47 -5.39
C TRP A 10 1.02 6.12 -6.61
N ARG A 11 0.27 6.42 -7.67
CA ARG A 11 0.79 7.12 -8.86
C ARG A 11 1.33 8.53 -8.53
N LYS A 12 0.88 9.13 -7.44
CA LYS A 12 1.28 10.48 -7.02
C LYS A 12 2.61 10.48 -6.23
N VAL A 13 3.11 9.32 -5.84
CA VAL A 13 4.36 9.18 -5.08
C VAL A 13 5.55 9.44 -6.01
N ALA A 14 6.39 10.41 -5.67
CA ALA A 14 7.50 10.86 -6.52
C ALA A 14 8.53 9.76 -6.85
N MET A 15 8.64 8.76 -5.96
CA MET A 15 9.56 7.62 -6.11
C MET A 15 8.95 6.45 -6.90
N MET A 16 7.73 6.59 -7.42
CA MET A 16 7.08 5.53 -8.19
C MET A 16 7.71 5.38 -9.58
N GLU A 17 8.22 4.18 -9.89
CA GLU A 17 8.79 3.83 -11.20
C GLU A 17 7.74 3.31 -12.17
N ASP A 18 6.96 2.33 -11.71
CA ASP A 18 5.87 1.72 -12.46
C ASP A 18 4.62 1.72 -11.58
N TYR A 19 3.51 2.16 -12.16
CA TYR A 19 2.19 2.07 -11.54
C TYR A 19 1.21 1.53 -12.57
N ARG A 20 0.47 0.49 -12.18
CA ARG A 20 -0.58 -0.12 -12.99
C ARG A 20 -1.81 -0.35 -12.16
N VAL A 21 -2.96 -0.29 -12.80
CA VAL A 21 -4.24 -0.60 -12.18
C VAL A 21 -5.05 -1.47 -13.13
N GLU A 22 -5.62 -2.53 -12.59
CA GLU A 22 -6.47 -3.45 -13.32
C GLU A 22 -7.64 -3.86 -12.44
N ARG A 23 -8.82 -3.99 -13.05
CA ARG A 23 -9.99 -4.52 -12.38
C ARG A 23 -10.22 -5.96 -12.82
N LEU A 24 -10.22 -6.87 -11.85
CA LEU A 24 -10.51 -8.29 -12.02
C LEU A 24 -11.83 -8.59 -11.31
N SER A 25 -12.94 -8.51 -12.04
CA SER A 25 -14.29 -8.64 -11.49
C SER A 25 -14.56 -7.58 -10.40
N ASP A 26 -14.66 -8.01 -9.15
CA ASP A 26 -14.94 -7.24 -7.94
C ASP A 26 -13.68 -6.84 -7.17
N ILE A 27 -12.50 -7.17 -7.71
CA ILE A 27 -11.20 -6.83 -7.14
C ILE A 27 -10.56 -5.74 -8.00
N LEU A 28 -10.19 -4.63 -7.36
CA LEU A 28 -9.28 -3.65 -7.97
C LEU A 28 -7.86 -3.98 -7.53
N VAL A 29 -6.97 -4.21 -8.49
CA VAL A 29 -5.55 -4.49 -8.24
C VAL A 29 -4.74 -3.31 -8.71
N GLU A 30 -4.02 -2.69 -7.79
CA GLU A 30 -2.99 -1.70 -8.10
C GLU A 30 -1.61 -2.34 -7.88
N ARG A 31 -0.69 -2.13 -8.81
CA ARG A 31 0.71 -2.54 -8.70
C ARG A 31 1.60 -1.29 -8.70
N ALA A 32 2.56 -1.28 -7.79
CA ALA A 32 3.58 -0.25 -7.64
C ALA A 32 4.97 -0.88 -7.62
N THR A 33 5.95 -0.20 -8.22
CA THR A 33 7.38 -0.50 -8.05
C THR A 33 8.11 0.82 -7.78
N TRP A 34 8.98 0.84 -6.78
CA TRP A 34 9.72 2.04 -6.38
C TRP A 34 11.05 2.15 -7.12
N ARG A 35 11.42 3.39 -7.52
CA ARG A 35 12.63 3.68 -8.31
C ARG A 35 13.91 3.29 -7.60
N VAL A 36 14.85 2.77 -8.38
CA VAL A 36 16.18 2.32 -7.93
C VAL A 36 17.22 3.46 -7.78
N ASP A 37 16.88 4.69 -8.12
CA ASP A 37 17.92 5.64 -8.58
C ASP A 37 18.80 6.25 -7.47
N ALA A 38 20.12 6.05 -7.57
CA ALA A 38 21.15 6.70 -6.75
C ALA A 38 21.14 8.24 -6.87
N ALA A 39 20.53 8.78 -7.94
CA ALA A 39 20.31 10.21 -8.16
C ALA A 39 19.04 10.77 -7.48
N ALA A 40 18.22 9.93 -6.84
CA ALA A 40 17.04 10.35 -6.06
C ALA A 40 17.40 11.18 -4.81
N SER A 41 18.69 11.35 -4.52
CA SER A 41 19.23 12.31 -3.54
C SER A 41 18.90 13.78 -3.84
N ALA A 42 18.42 14.13 -5.04
CA ALA A 42 18.20 15.53 -5.45
C ALA A 42 16.72 15.97 -5.42
N ALA A 43 15.76 15.05 -5.45
CA ALA A 43 14.38 15.35 -5.03
C ALA A 43 14.34 15.28 -3.50
N PRO A 44 13.46 16.03 -2.79
CA PRO A 44 13.27 15.77 -1.37
C PRO A 44 12.85 14.30 -1.23
N SER A 45 13.80 13.44 -0.85
CA SER A 45 13.54 12.02 -0.65
C SER A 45 12.46 11.98 0.43
N ALA A 46 11.29 11.43 0.09
CA ALA A 46 10.31 11.13 1.12
C ALA A 46 11.04 10.33 2.21
N ALA A 47 10.79 10.67 3.48
CA ALA A 47 11.37 9.89 4.57
C ALA A 47 10.99 8.41 4.35
N PRO A 48 11.93 7.47 4.54
CA PRO A 48 11.64 6.06 4.29
C PRO A 48 10.40 5.61 5.05
N VAL A 49 9.55 4.84 4.38
CA VAL A 49 8.31 4.32 4.96
C VAL A 49 8.61 2.98 5.63
N TYR A 50 8.48 2.96 6.96
CA TYR A 50 8.60 1.76 7.77
C TYR A 50 7.23 1.29 8.28
N ILE A 51 6.99 -0.01 8.23
CA ILE A 51 5.83 -0.66 8.84
C ILE A 51 6.35 -1.80 9.72
N CYS A 52 6.06 -1.73 11.02
CA CYS A 52 6.54 -2.71 12.01
C CYS A 52 8.06 -2.98 11.90
N GLY A 53 8.86 -1.94 11.66
CA GLY A 53 10.32 -2.02 11.52
C GLY A 53 10.83 -2.49 10.15
N GLN A 54 9.94 -2.83 9.21
CA GLN A 54 10.29 -3.20 7.84
C GLN A 54 10.16 -1.99 6.92
N GLN A 55 11.21 -1.66 6.17
CA GLN A 55 11.12 -0.61 5.16
C GLN A 55 10.42 -1.16 3.91
N VAL A 56 9.33 -0.52 3.47
CA VAL A 56 8.47 -1.05 2.39
C VAL A 56 8.59 -0.28 1.07
N ASP A 57 9.33 0.82 1.05
CA ASP A 57 9.50 1.72 -0.10
C ASP A 57 10.96 1.73 -0.62
N GLN A 58 11.67 0.62 -0.42
CA GLN A 58 13.05 0.49 -0.89
C GLN A 58 13.14 0.54 -2.43
N ALA A 59 14.30 0.96 -2.92
CA ALA A 59 14.64 0.87 -4.33
C ALA A 59 14.40 -0.54 -4.88
N GLY A 60 13.60 -0.67 -5.94
CA GLY A 60 13.27 -1.97 -6.54
C GLY A 60 12.20 -2.76 -5.80
N ALA A 61 11.76 -2.31 -4.61
CA ALA A 61 10.65 -2.91 -3.89
C ALA A 61 9.36 -2.85 -4.71
N GLY A 62 8.47 -3.80 -4.42
CA GLY A 62 7.19 -3.95 -5.10
C GLY A 62 6.02 -3.92 -4.13
N GLY A 63 4.86 -3.48 -4.63
CA GLY A 63 3.66 -3.31 -3.84
C GLY A 63 2.43 -3.68 -4.64
N PHE A 64 1.49 -4.37 -4.01
CA PHE A 64 0.17 -4.61 -4.55
C PHE A 64 -0.89 -4.09 -3.59
N ARG A 65 -1.82 -3.27 -4.06
CA ARG A 65 -3.01 -2.89 -3.30
C ARG A 65 -4.20 -3.61 -3.91
N LEU A 66 -4.91 -4.35 -3.06
CA LEU A 66 -6.08 -5.14 -3.41
C LEU A 66 -7.29 -4.50 -2.76
N GLY A 67 -8.13 -3.88 -3.58
CA GLY A 67 -9.46 -3.44 -3.18
C GLY A 67 -10.47 -4.55 -3.38
N LEU A 68 -10.80 -5.26 -2.30
CA LEU A 68 -11.78 -6.35 -2.27
C LEU A 68 -13.17 -5.75 -2.01
N VAL A 69 -13.85 -5.32 -3.07
CA VAL A 69 -15.08 -4.51 -2.96
C VAL A 69 -16.18 -5.26 -2.22
N LEU A 70 -16.42 -6.54 -2.52
CA LEU A 70 -17.46 -7.33 -1.85
C LEU A 70 -17.16 -7.63 -0.37
N ALA A 71 -15.89 -7.51 0.04
CA ALA A 71 -15.48 -7.74 1.41
C ALA A 71 -15.34 -6.44 2.22
N ASP A 72 -15.48 -5.26 1.59
CA ASP A 72 -15.14 -3.96 2.17
C ASP A 72 -13.73 -3.92 2.78
N ARG A 73 -12.76 -4.53 2.09
CA ARG A 73 -11.36 -4.60 2.54
C ARG A 73 -10.37 -4.04 1.55
N ILE A 74 -9.35 -3.38 2.09
CA ILE A 74 -8.10 -3.05 1.39
C ILE A 74 -7.01 -3.92 1.97
N VAL A 75 -6.16 -4.48 1.11
CA VAL A 75 -4.96 -5.21 1.51
C VAL A 75 -3.79 -4.70 0.68
N ASP A 76 -2.78 -4.16 1.36
CA ASP A 76 -1.51 -3.75 0.74
C ASP A 76 -0.48 -4.85 1.00
N LYS A 77 0.07 -5.46 -0.04
CA LYS A 77 1.15 -6.45 0.04
C LYS A 77 2.46 -5.82 -0.40
N TYR A 78 3.52 -6.05 0.37
CA TYR A 78 4.83 -5.46 0.12
C TYR A 78 5.89 -6.54 -0.11
N PHE A 79 6.80 -6.26 -1.03
CA PHE A 79 7.88 -7.13 -1.46
C PHE A 79 9.18 -6.33 -1.49
N ASP A 80 10.29 -6.95 -1.13
CA ASP A 80 11.61 -6.35 -1.31
C ASP A 80 12.06 -6.35 -2.77
N ALA A 81 13.27 -5.86 -3.03
CA ALA A 81 13.85 -5.79 -4.36
C ALA A 81 14.13 -7.16 -5.01
N ASP A 82 14.28 -8.21 -4.19
CA ASP A 82 14.47 -9.59 -4.64
C ASP A 82 13.11 -10.30 -4.86
N GLY A 83 12.00 -9.62 -4.57
CA GLY A 83 10.65 -10.15 -4.69
C GLY A 83 10.23 -11.04 -3.51
N ALA A 84 10.99 -11.07 -2.41
CA ALA A 84 10.56 -11.75 -1.20
C ALA A 84 9.48 -10.92 -0.48
N MET A 85 8.47 -11.61 0.07
CA MET A 85 7.37 -10.94 0.76
C MET A 85 7.85 -10.35 2.08
N LEU A 86 7.66 -9.05 2.28
CA LEU A 86 7.93 -8.37 3.56
C LEU A 86 6.75 -8.52 4.52
N GLY A 87 5.53 -8.43 3.99
CA GLY A 87 4.30 -8.56 4.75
C GLY A 87 3.11 -7.91 4.07
N MET A 88 1.99 -7.87 4.80
CA MET A 88 0.73 -7.31 4.34
C MET A 88 0.19 -6.33 5.37
N ARG A 89 -0.18 -5.12 4.92
CA ARG A 89 -0.95 -4.16 5.72
C ARG A 89 -2.42 -4.26 5.35
N VAL A 90 -3.27 -4.43 6.36
CA VAL A 90 -4.73 -4.40 6.24
C VAL A 90 -5.25 -3.19 7.02
N PRO A 91 -5.43 -2.03 6.39
CA PRO A 91 -6.03 -0.89 7.07
C PRO A 91 -7.48 -1.17 7.46
N ILE A 92 -7.86 -0.66 8.62
CA ILE A 92 -9.25 -0.59 9.06
C ILE A 92 -9.83 0.67 8.44
N CYS A 93 -10.85 0.49 7.60
CA CYS A 93 -11.44 1.58 6.85
C CYS A 93 -12.96 1.58 7.00
N MET A 94 -13.57 2.70 6.63
CA MET A 94 -15.00 2.76 6.31
C MET A 94 -15.33 1.82 5.13
N PRO A 95 -16.61 1.50 4.89
CA PRO A 95 -17.03 0.75 3.71
C PRO A 95 -16.50 1.35 2.42
N ILE A 96 -16.20 0.49 1.45
CA ILE A 96 -15.59 0.90 0.20
C ILE A 96 -16.65 1.46 -0.73
N GLU A 97 -16.44 2.67 -1.24
CA GLU A 97 -17.25 3.22 -2.32
C GLU A 97 -16.55 2.97 -3.66
N SER A 98 -17.27 2.43 -4.64
CA SER A 98 -16.73 2.18 -5.98
C SER A 98 -17.72 2.59 -7.07
N ASP A 99 -17.20 3.22 -8.12
CA ASP A 99 -17.96 3.61 -9.33
C ASP A 99 -17.70 2.68 -10.53
N GLY A 100 -17.11 1.51 -10.29
CA GLY A 100 -16.72 0.55 -11.32
C GLY A 100 -15.32 0.78 -11.91
N SER A 101 -14.79 2.00 -11.84
CA SER A 101 -13.46 2.36 -12.36
C SER A 101 -12.48 2.75 -11.26
N HIS A 102 -13.00 3.34 -10.18
CA HIS A 102 -12.23 3.81 -9.04
C HIS A 102 -12.76 3.21 -7.75
N LEU A 103 -11.89 3.26 -6.75
CA LEU A 103 -12.19 2.88 -5.39
C LEU A 103 -11.85 4.05 -4.48
N ARG A 104 -12.71 4.29 -3.48
CA ARG A 104 -12.43 5.24 -2.41
C ARG A 104 -12.91 4.71 -1.07
N THR A 105 -12.15 4.98 -0.03
CA THR A 105 -12.54 4.74 1.35
C THR A 105 -11.83 5.73 2.28
N VAL A 106 -12.17 5.70 3.56
CA VAL A 106 -11.56 6.49 4.63
C VAL A 106 -10.84 5.52 5.57
N ASP A 107 -9.53 5.65 5.68
CA ASP A 107 -8.69 4.98 6.68
C ASP A 107 -9.05 5.54 8.07
N LEU A 108 -9.26 4.63 9.03
CA LEU A 108 -9.61 4.95 10.42
C LEU A 108 -8.37 5.02 11.32
N ASP A 109 -7.20 5.22 10.71
CA ASP A 109 -5.88 5.35 11.32
C ASP A 109 -5.42 4.09 12.09
N LEU A 110 -6.17 2.98 12.04
CA LEU A 110 -5.88 1.68 12.64
C LEU A 110 -5.59 0.66 11.53
N ALA A 111 -4.62 -0.23 11.72
CA ALA A 111 -4.33 -1.28 10.74
C ALA A 111 -3.82 -2.57 11.38
N LEU A 112 -3.89 -3.67 10.64
CA LEU A 112 -3.15 -4.90 10.95
C LEU A 112 -1.92 -4.99 10.04
N TRP A 113 -0.79 -5.41 10.61
CA TRP A 113 0.36 -5.90 9.86
C TRP A 113 0.45 -7.41 10.02
N ILE A 114 0.49 -8.12 8.90
CA ILE A 114 0.71 -9.56 8.84
C ILE A 114 2.09 -9.75 8.24
N GLY A 115 3.08 -10.09 9.05
CA GLY A 115 4.45 -10.26 8.60
C GLY A 115 4.63 -11.51 7.73
N ALA A 116 5.81 -11.64 7.11
CA ALA A 116 6.15 -12.74 6.21
C ALA A 116 5.95 -14.15 6.83
N GLU A 117 6.13 -14.28 8.14
CA GLU A 117 5.97 -15.54 8.89
C GLU A 117 4.55 -15.71 9.47
N GLY A 118 3.64 -14.79 9.17
CA GLY A 118 2.24 -14.83 9.61
C GLY A 118 1.96 -14.20 10.98
N GLN A 119 2.96 -13.62 11.64
CA GLN A 119 2.77 -12.84 12.86
C GLN A 119 1.87 -11.63 12.59
N VAL A 120 0.91 -11.39 13.49
CA VAL A 120 -0.05 -10.28 13.37
C VAL A 120 0.25 -9.23 14.43
N THR A 121 0.44 -7.99 13.98
CA THR A 121 0.64 -6.81 14.84
C THR A 121 -0.44 -5.78 14.56
N VAL A 122 -1.06 -5.23 15.60
CA VAL A 122 -1.95 -4.08 15.47
C VAL A 122 -1.08 -2.82 15.39
N ILE A 123 -1.32 -1.99 14.37
CA ILE A 123 -0.63 -0.71 14.16
C ILE A 123 -1.57 0.40 14.61
N ASN A 124 -1.03 1.36 15.36
CA ASN A 124 -1.73 2.56 15.84
C ASN A 124 -2.92 2.26 16.79
N GLU A 125 -2.76 1.28 17.68
CA GLU A 125 -3.78 0.96 18.70
C GLU A 125 -3.89 2.06 19.78
N ASP A 126 -2.79 2.76 20.08
CA ASP A 126 -2.72 3.77 21.15
C ASP A 126 -3.15 5.18 20.72
N LEU A 127 -3.83 5.32 19.58
CA LEU A 127 -4.31 6.62 19.08
C LEU A 127 -5.50 7.17 19.88
#